data_AF-A0A2I1JVC0-F1
#
_entry.id   AF-A0A2I1JVC0-F1
#
_cell.length_a   1.000
_cell.length_b   1.000
_cell.length_c   1.000
_cell.angle_alpha   90.00
_cell.angle_beta   90.00
_cell.angle_gamma   90.00
#
_symmetry.space_group_name_H-M   'P 1'
#
loop_
_entity.id
_entity.type
_entity.pdbx_description
1 polymer ?
#
loop_
_entity_poly.entity_id
_entity_poly.type
_entity_poly.pdbx_seq_one_letter_code
_entity_poly.pdbx_strand_id
1 'polypeptide(L)'
;LYLHDLSDRTPNVFHISVPQGYNASHIKKRYEDLQIHYVKKDLYELGKAEIKSPQSNLIPVYDIDRTICDIIIEREKIDKQIFTEALKRYFKSPNKNLRRLIKYSRLLKIEEEIRKYMEVLS
;
A
#
# COMPACT_ATOMS: atom_id res chain seq x y z
N LEU A 1 -0.51 -1.47 5.22
CA LEU A 1 0.62 -1.80 6.12
C LEU A 1 0.18 -2.68 7.28
N TYR A 2 -0.58 -2.15 8.25
CA TYR A 2 -1.02 -2.87 9.45
C TYR A 2 -1.62 -4.26 9.18
N LEU A 3 -2.57 -4.36 8.23
CA LEU A 3 -3.21 -5.64 7.87
C LEU A 3 -2.24 -6.69 7.31
N HIS A 4 -1.10 -6.27 6.75
CA HIS A 4 -0.05 -7.15 6.20
C HIS A 4 1.09 -7.39 7.20
N ASP A 5 0.93 -7.00 8.47
CA ASP A 5 1.96 -7.08 9.51
C ASP A 5 3.25 -6.30 9.16
N LEU A 6 3.13 -5.31 8.27
CA LEU A 6 4.23 -4.42 7.89
C LEU A 6 4.41 -3.24 8.85
N SER A 7 3.57 -3.15 9.89
CA SER A 7 3.68 -2.16 10.95
C SER A 7 2.88 -2.62 12.18
N ASP A 8 3.46 -2.47 13.37
CA ASP A 8 2.77 -2.73 14.64
C ASP A 8 1.85 -1.58 15.06
N ARG A 9 1.95 -0.43 14.40
CA ARG A 9 1.15 0.75 14.73
C ARG A 9 -0.27 0.55 14.22
N THR A 10 -1.22 0.49 15.15
CA THR A 10 -2.64 0.56 14.81
C THR A 10 -2.90 1.93 14.16
N PRO A 11 -3.50 1.98 12.96
CA PRO A 11 -3.68 3.23 12.25
C PRO A 11 -4.78 4.07 12.93
N ASN A 12 -4.47 5.34 13.19
CA ASN A 12 -5.47 6.32 13.65
C ASN A 12 -6.36 6.82 12.50
N VAL A 13 -5.91 6.67 11.25
CA VAL A 13 -6.61 7.09 10.04
C VAL A 13 -6.68 5.91 9.07
N PHE A 14 -7.86 5.64 8.54
CA PHE A 14 -8.02 4.63 7.49
C PHE A 14 -7.62 5.19 6.14
N HIS A 15 -6.87 4.42 5.37
CA HIS A 15 -6.51 4.78 4.00
C HIS A 15 -7.31 3.92 3.03
N ILE A 16 -8.06 4.57 2.13
CA ILE A 16 -8.79 3.88 1.05
C ILE A 16 -8.40 4.42 -0.31
N SER A 17 -8.46 3.56 -1.31
CA SER A 17 -8.25 3.94 -2.71
C SER A 17 -9.56 3.91 -3.47
N VAL A 18 -9.79 4.94 -4.29
CA VAL A 18 -10.91 5.02 -5.22
C VAL A 18 -10.38 5.29 -6.63
N PRO A 19 -11.06 4.81 -7.68
CA PRO A 19 -10.66 5.14 -9.04
C PRO A 19 -10.87 6.63 -9.32
N GLN A 20 -10.00 7.23 -10.12
CA GLN A 20 -10.15 8.62 -10.57
C GLN A 20 -11.52 8.84 -11.24
N GLY A 21 -12.16 9.95 -10.89
CA GLY A 21 -13.52 10.28 -11.29
C GLY A 21 -14.62 9.78 -10.34
N TYR A 22 -14.29 9.00 -9.30
CA TYR A 22 -15.26 8.60 -8.28
C TYR A 22 -15.61 9.76 -7.33
N ASN A 23 -16.90 10.02 -7.10
CA ASN A 23 -17.35 11.02 -6.14
C ASN A 23 -17.37 10.47 -4.71
N ALA A 24 -16.29 10.71 -3.97
CA ALA A 24 -16.14 10.25 -2.58
C ALA A 24 -16.67 11.24 -1.52
N SER A 25 -17.39 12.30 -1.91
CA SER A 25 -17.87 13.34 -0.97
C SER A 25 -18.78 12.77 0.12
N HIS A 26 -19.65 11.82 -0.22
CA HIS A 26 -20.53 11.17 0.75
C HIS A 26 -19.74 10.35 1.79
N ILE A 27 -18.60 9.78 1.41
CA ILE A 27 -17.75 9.01 2.32
C ILE A 27 -17.02 9.95 3.29
N LYS A 28 -16.44 11.03 2.77
CA LYS A 28 -15.75 12.06 3.59
C LYS A 28 -16.66 12.70 4.64
N LYS A 29 -17.95 12.87 4.33
CA LYS A 29 -18.93 13.41 5.27
C LYS A 29 -19.29 12.45 6.41
N ARG A 30 -19.11 11.14 6.20
CA ARG A 30 -19.51 10.10 7.14
C ARG A 30 -18.39 9.67 8.08
N TYR A 31 -17.13 9.82 7.65
CA TYR A 31 -15.96 9.37 8.39
C TYR A 31 -14.90 10.48 8.42
N GLU A 32 -14.59 10.96 9.63
CA GLU A 32 -13.60 12.03 9.85
C GLU A 32 -12.16 11.49 9.72
N ASP A 33 -11.89 10.28 10.23
CA ASP A 33 -10.57 9.64 10.23
C ASP A 33 -10.31 8.81 8.96
N LEU A 34 -10.52 9.41 7.79
CA LEU A 34 -10.38 8.75 6.50
C LEU A 34 -9.56 9.54 5.48
N GLN A 35 -8.46 8.95 5.04
CA GLN A 35 -7.65 9.44 3.92
C GLN A 35 -8.02 8.70 2.63
N ILE A 36 -8.45 9.46 1.62
CA ILE A 36 -8.82 8.92 0.30
C ILE A 36 -7.70 9.19 -0.72
N HIS A 37 -7.29 8.14 -1.41
CA HIS A 37 -6.30 8.16 -2.48
C HIS A 37 -6.97 7.90 -3.84
N TYR A 38 -6.76 8.79 -4.81
CA TYR A 38 -7.32 8.64 -6.15
C TYR A 38 -6.33 7.97 -7.09
N VAL A 39 -6.66 6.75 -7.53
CA VAL A 39 -5.78 5.93 -8.38
C VAL A 39 -6.32 5.96 -9.82
N LYS A 40 -5.43 6.03 -10.82
CA LYS A 40 -5.85 5.93 -12.22
C LYS A 40 -6.61 4.62 -12.45
N LYS A 41 -7.65 4.66 -13.29
CA LYS A 41 -8.59 3.52 -13.45
C LYS A 41 -7.89 2.23 -13.88
N ASP A 42 -6.91 2.33 -14.77
CA ASP A 42 -6.06 1.23 -15.26
C ASP A 42 -5.14 0.64 -14.18
N LEU A 43 -4.80 1.44 -13.17
CA LEU A 43 -3.95 1.02 -12.04
C LEU A 43 -4.75 0.64 -10.79
N TYR A 44 -6.06 0.86 -10.78
CA TYR A 44 -6.90 0.61 -9.60
C TYR A 44 -7.09 -0.88 -9.32
N GLU A 45 -7.14 -1.71 -10.36
CA GLU A 45 -7.25 -3.17 -10.23
C GLU A 45 -5.90 -3.83 -9.89
N LEU A 46 -4.80 -3.13 -10.12
CA LEU A 46 -3.46 -3.68 -9.99
C LEU A 46 -3.13 -4.00 -8.53
N GLY A 47 -3.01 -5.30 -8.24
CA GLY A 47 -2.66 -5.81 -6.93
C GLY A 47 -3.83 -5.90 -5.97
N LYS A 48 -5.09 -5.82 -6.43
CA LYS A 48 -6.23 -6.13 -5.56
C LYS A 48 -6.16 -7.55 -5.03
N ALA A 49 -6.46 -7.69 -3.75
CA ALA A 49 -6.50 -8.94 -3.01
C ALA A 49 -7.54 -8.83 -1.90
N GLU A 50 -7.69 -9.90 -1.13
CA GLU A 50 -8.57 -9.93 0.03
C GLU A 50 -7.81 -10.45 1.25
N ILE A 51 -8.16 -9.92 2.41
CA ILE A 51 -7.62 -10.37 3.70
C ILE A 51 -8.72 -10.43 4.74
N LYS A 52 -8.58 -11.28 5.75
CA LYS A 52 -9.44 -11.24 6.92
C LYS A 52 -9.05 -10.05 7.81
N SER A 53 -10.03 -9.19 8.09
CA SER A 53 -9.92 -8.17 9.13
C SER A 53 -9.71 -8.81 10.51
N PRO A 54 -9.28 -8.04 11.53
CA PRO A 54 -9.21 -8.54 12.90
C PRO A 54 -10.53 -9.11 13.43
N GLN A 55 -11.67 -8.66 12.88
CA GLN A 55 -13.01 -9.17 13.17
C GLN A 55 -13.43 -10.35 12.28
N SER A 56 -12.48 -10.96 11.55
CA SER A 56 -12.69 -12.11 10.64
C SER A 56 -13.57 -11.86 9.40
N ASN A 57 -13.97 -10.62 9.13
CA ASN A 57 -14.62 -10.26 7.87
C ASN A 57 -13.60 -10.18 6.73
N LEU A 58 -13.94 -10.71 5.55
CA LEU A 58 -13.13 -10.58 4.35
C LEU A 58 -13.26 -9.16 3.80
N ILE A 59 -12.13 -8.49 3.58
CA ILE A 59 -12.09 -7.11 3.10
C ILE A 59 -11.14 -6.96 1.90
N PRO A 60 -11.50 -6.11 0.91
CA PRO A 60 -10.62 -5.82 -0.21
C PRO A 60 -9.44 -4.98 0.24
N VAL A 61 -8.25 -5.36 -0.20
CA VAL A 61 -6.99 -4.66 0.06
C VAL A 61 -6.11 -4.68 -1.20
N TYR A 62 -5.05 -3.89 -1.21
CA TYR A 62 -3.94 -4.17 -2.10
C TYR A 62 -3.01 -5.22 -1.49
N ASP A 63 -2.42 -6.07 -2.32
CA ASP A 63 -1.43 -7.06 -1.91
C ASP A 63 -0.17 -6.38 -1.34
N ILE A 64 0.71 -7.19 -0.75
CA ILE A 64 1.89 -6.71 -0.06
C ILE A 64 2.87 -5.98 -1.00
N ASP A 65 3.03 -6.43 -2.24
CA ASP A 65 3.99 -5.82 -3.18
C ASP A 65 3.45 -4.49 -3.72
N ARG A 66 2.14 -4.43 -4.01
CA ARG A 66 1.47 -3.18 -4.40
C ARG A 66 1.51 -2.16 -3.28
N THR A 67 1.27 -2.60 -2.04
CA THR A 67 1.37 -1.77 -0.84
C THR A 67 2.76 -1.14 -0.73
N ILE A 68 3.83 -1.89 -1.03
CA ILE A 68 5.21 -1.36 -1.00
C ILE A 68 5.45 -0.32 -2.09
N CYS A 69 4.95 -0.56 -3.30
CA CYS A 69 5.02 0.45 -4.35
C CYS A 69 4.32 1.75 -3.94
N ASP A 70 3.11 1.66 -3.37
CA ASP A 70 2.33 2.83 -2.97
C ASP A 70 3.04 3.65 -1.86
N ILE A 71 3.64 3.01 -0.86
CA ILE A 71 4.37 3.75 0.19
C ILE A 71 5.66 4.40 -0.31
N ILE A 72 6.30 3.86 -1.36
CA ILE A 72 7.48 4.47 -1.97
C ILE A 72 7.09 5.72 -2.75
N ILE A 73 5.95 5.69 -3.46
CA ILE A 73 5.39 6.86 -4.15
C ILE A 73 5.05 7.96 -3.15
N GLU A 74 4.42 7.60 -2.03
CA GLU A 74 3.93 8.53 -1.01
C GLU A 74 4.94 8.77 0.12
N ARG A 75 6.22 8.40 -0.06
CA ARG A 75 7.23 8.37 1.02
C ARG A 75 7.37 9.69 1.79
N GLU A 76 7.19 10.82 1.11
CA GLU A 76 7.31 12.16 1.71
C GLU A 76 6.14 12.48 2.66
N LYS A 77 5.02 11.75 2.56
CA LYS A 77 3.83 11.92 3.40
C LYS A 77 3.74 10.87 4.51
N ILE A 78 4.69 9.95 4.58
CA ILE A 78 4.70 8.85 5.55
C ILE A 78 5.79 9.15 6.59
N ASP A 79 5.47 8.91 7.86
CA ASP A 79 6.46 8.99 8.94
C ASP A 79 7.68 8.12 8.63
N LYS A 80 8.87 8.70 8.72
CA LYS A 80 10.12 8.06 8.28
C LYS A 80 10.38 6.73 8.98
N GLN A 81 9.98 6.60 10.26
CA GLN A 81 10.13 5.37 11.02
C GLN A 81 9.18 4.30 10.48
N ILE A 82 7.89 4.63 10.28
CA ILE A 82 6.90 3.70 9.68
C ILE A 82 7.36 3.24 8.29
N PHE A 83 7.83 4.16 7.44
CA PHE A 83 8.31 3.84 6.10
C PHE A 83 9.50 2.87 6.12
N THR A 84 10.52 3.19 6.92
CA THR A 84 11.75 2.38 7.00
C THR A 84 11.46 0.99 7.57
N GLU A 85 10.61 0.91 8.59
CA GLU A 85 10.19 -0.34 9.20
C GLU A 85 9.41 -1.22 8.22
N ALA A 86 8.44 -0.64 7.51
CA ALA A 86 7.63 -1.36 6.53
C ALA A 86 8.50 -1.98 5.41
N LEU A 87 9.47 -1.22 4.88
CA LEU A 87 10.40 -1.75 3.88
C LEU A 87 11.22 -2.92 4.43
N LYS A 88 11.82 -2.75 5.62
CA LYS A 88 12.63 -3.82 6.25
C LYS A 88 11.81 -5.08 6.50
N ARG A 89 10.58 -4.95 7.02
CA ARG A 89 9.67 -6.07 7.26
C ARG A 89 9.28 -6.76 5.97
N TYR A 90 8.95 -6.01 4.93
CA TYR A 90 8.62 -6.57 3.62
C TYR A 90 9.77 -7.38 3.03
N PHE A 91 11.00 -6.83 3.02
CA PHE A 91 12.15 -7.56 2.47
C PHE A 91 12.53 -8.80 3.29
N LYS A 92 12.21 -8.83 4.59
CA LYS A 92 12.33 -10.04 5.43
C LYS A 92 11.15 -11.00 5.31
N SER A 93 10.02 -10.56 4.79
CA SER A 93 8.80 -11.36 4.72
C SER A 93 8.99 -12.57 3.79
N PRO A 94 8.45 -13.75 4.16
CA PRO A 94 8.37 -14.89 3.25
C PRO A 94 7.30 -14.70 2.18
N ASN A 95 6.35 -13.77 2.38
CA ASN A 95 5.24 -13.53 1.46
C ASN A 95 5.59 -12.55 0.32
N LYS A 96 6.80 -11.97 0.34
CA LYS A 96 7.25 -11.05 -0.72
C LYS A 96 7.36 -11.76 -2.06
N ASN A 97 7.02 -11.05 -3.14
CA ASN A 97 7.25 -11.55 -4.48
C ASN A 97 7.99 -10.50 -5.30
N LEU A 98 9.32 -10.61 -5.35
CA LEU A 98 10.19 -9.64 -6.01
C LEU A 98 9.89 -9.49 -7.52
N ARG A 99 9.47 -10.57 -8.18
CA ARG A 99 9.07 -10.52 -9.60
C ARG A 99 7.79 -9.69 -9.77
N ARG A 100 6.82 -9.87 -8.86
CA ARG A 100 5.56 -9.08 -8.85
C ARG A 100 5.82 -7.63 -8.48
N LEU A 101 6.69 -7.37 -7.50
CA LEU A 101 7.13 -6.03 -7.12
C LEU A 101 7.73 -5.26 -8.32
N ILE A 102 8.66 -5.87 -9.06
CA ILE A 102 9.26 -5.27 -10.27
C ILE A 102 8.21 -5.06 -11.37
N LYS A 103 7.27 -6.01 -11.54
CA LYS A 103 6.17 -5.84 -12.50
C LYS A 103 5.30 -4.62 -12.14
N TYR A 104 4.95 -4.46 -10.87
CA TYR A 104 4.13 -3.35 -10.42
C TYR A 104 4.88 -2.01 -10.50
N SER A 105 6.15 -1.99 -10.12
CA SER A 105 6.98 -0.79 -10.14
C SER A 105 7.13 -0.21 -11.56
N ARG A 106 7.20 -1.05 -12.59
CA ARG A 106 7.17 -0.64 -14.01
C ARG A 106 5.88 0.07 -14.38
N LEU A 107 4.74 -0.52 -14.03
CA LEU A 107 3.42 0.04 -14.33
C LEU A 107 3.20 1.36 -13.58
N LEU A 108 3.75 1.45 -12.36
CA LEU A 108 3.69 2.63 -11.50
C LEU A 108 4.81 3.65 -11.77
N LYS A 109 5.74 3.35 -12.68
CA LYS A 109 6.88 4.19 -13.07
C LYS A 109 7.84 4.53 -11.91
N ILE A 110 8.10 3.55 -11.05
CA ILE A 110 9.02 3.65 -9.89
C ILE A 110 10.05 2.49 -9.84
N GLU A 111 10.37 1.88 -10.99
CA GLU A 111 11.27 0.73 -11.03
C GLU A 111 12.66 1.06 -10.47
N GLU A 112 13.20 2.22 -10.82
CA GLU A 112 14.53 2.66 -10.39
C GLU A 112 14.61 2.83 -8.87
N GLU A 113 13.58 3.41 -8.24
CA GLU A 113 13.49 3.53 -6.78
C GLU A 113 13.44 2.16 -6.11
N ILE A 114 12.61 1.25 -6.64
CA ILE A 114 12.47 -0.10 -6.11
C ILE A 114 13.80 -0.86 -6.18
N ARG A 115 14.54 -0.74 -7.30
CA ARG A 115 15.84 -1.39 -7.48
C ARG A 115 16.86 -0.93 -6.44
N LYS A 116 16.92 0.37 -6.15
CA LYS A 116 17.81 0.92 -5.10
C LYS A 116 17.51 0.31 -3.73
N TYR A 117 16.23 0.14 -3.37
CA TYR A 117 15.88 -0.49 -2.10
C TYR A 117 16.19 -1.99 -2.10
N MET A 118 15.97 -2.68 -3.22
CA MET A 118 16.34 -4.08 -3.36
C MET A 118 17.84 -4.28 -3.14
N GLU A 119 18.71 -3.49 -3.77
CA GLU A 119 20.17 -3.59 -3.61
C GLU A 119 20.65 -3.50 -2.16
N VAL A 120 19.95 -2.73 -1.33
CA VAL A 120 20.33 -2.49 0.07
C VAL A 120 19.66 -3.46 1.05
N LEU A 121 18.44 -3.92 0.75
CA LEU A 121 17.58 -4.62 1.71
C LEU A 121 17.24 -6.06 1.33
N SER A 122 17.51 -6.50 0.09
CA SER A 122 17.16 -7.85 -0.40
C SER A 122 17.94 -8.97 0.30
#